data_AF-A0A9W8NB29-F1
#
_entry.id   AF-A0A9W8NB29-F1
#
_cell.length_a   1.000
_cell.length_b   1.000
_cell.length_c   1.000
_cell.angle_alpha   90.00
_cell.angle_beta   90.00
_cell.angle_gamma   90.00
#
_symmetry.space_group_name_H-M   'P 1'
#
loop_
_entity.id
_entity.type
_entity.pdbx_description
1 polymer ?
#
loop_
_entity_poly.entity_id
_entity_poly.type
_entity_poly.pdbx_seq_one_letter_code
_entity_poly.pdbx_strand_id
1 'polypeptide(L)'
;MGSGILFSYPQLATLAGLQGVIVYAVASAAPILIFAWLTPIIRRKCPEGFVLTEWTRQRYGLITALYLSALTLLTLFLYMVAELSAIGQVVTALTGLNGLPVVIVEAVVTTIYTSLGGFKISFITDNIQGALIVGLIIIAAITLGSAETEPSRMATHLHSPRGYPHQLFLPL
;
A
#
# COMPACT_ATOMS: atom_id res chain seq x y z
N MET A 1 -4.65 2.18 5.13
CA MET A 1 -3.51 1.89 4.22
C MET A 1 -3.90 0.64 3.48
N GLY A 2 -4.17 0.73 2.18
CA GLY A 2 -4.65 -0.43 1.43
C GLY A 2 -3.55 -1.15 0.65
N SER A 3 -3.89 -2.33 0.16
CA SER A 3 -3.07 -3.18 -0.71
C SER A 3 -2.57 -2.47 -1.97
N GLY A 4 -3.31 -1.49 -2.50
CA GLY A 4 -2.89 -0.72 -3.69
C GLY A 4 -1.56 0.01 -3.51
N ILE A 5 -1.18 0.30 -2.28
CA ILE A 5 0.07 0.96 -1.92
C ILE A 5 1.28 0.02 -2.16
N LEU A 6 1.10 -1.28 -1.96
CA LEU A 6 2.14 -2.30 -2.21
C LEU A 6 2.41 -2.52 -3.70
N PHE A 7 1.48 -2.14 -4.58
CA PHE A 7 1.72 -2.10 -6.04
C PHE A 7 2.24 -0.76 -6.51
N SER A 8 1.62 0.32 -6.01
CA SER A 8 1.90 1.67 -6.50
C SER A 8 3.34 2.06 -6.24
N TYR A 9 3.91 1.70 -5.08
CA TYR A 9 5.31 2.06 -4.78
C TYR A 9 6.33 1.32 -5.66
N PRO A 10 6.31 -0.02 -5.80
CA PRO A 10 7.20 -0.71 -6.74
C PRO A 10 7.00 -0.27 -8.19
N GLN A 11 5.75 -0.07 -8.63
CA GLN A 11 5.47 0.38 -10.00
C GLN A 11 5.95 1.81 -10.25
N LEU A 12 5.78 2.72 -9.29
CA LEU A 12 6.34 4.07 -9.38
C LEU A 12 7.86 4.07 -9.27
N ALA A 13 8.45 3.17 -8.48
CA ALA A 13 9.89 3.02 -8.39
C ALA A 13 10.51 2.60 -9.74
N THR A 14 9.86 1.71 -10.48
CA THR A 14 10.34 1.29 -11.81
C THR A 14 10.12 2.35 -12.89
N LEU A 15 9.03 3.11 -12.83
CA LEU A 15 8.68 4.11 -13.85
C LEU A 15 9.34 5.48 -13.63
N ALA A 16 9.39 5.94 -12.37
CA ALA A 16 9.78 7.30 -11.99
C ALA A 16 11.00 7.34 -11.05
N GLY A 17 11.59 6.19 -10.72
CA GLY A 17 12.75 6.08 -9.85
C GLY A 17 12.47 6.47 -8.39
N LEU A 18 13.55 6.62 -7.62
CA LEU A 18 13.49 6.96 -6.19
C LEU A 18 12.79 8.31 -5.93
N GLN A 19 12.98 9.29 -6.83
CA GLN A 19 12.34 10.60 -6.75
C GLN A 19 10.81 10.48 -6.73
N GLY A 20 10.22 9.68 -7.63
CA GLY A 20 8.77 9.51 -7.72
C GLY A 20 8.16 8.88 -6.46
N VAL A 21 8.86 7.90 -5.88
CA VAL A 21 8.47 7.24 -4.63
C VAL A 21 8.45 8.22 -3.46
N ILE A 22 9.51 9.03 -3.31
CA ILE A 22 9.62 10.02 -2.22
C ILE A 22 8.51 11.08 -2.35
N VAL A 23 8.30 11.62 -3.55
CA VAL A 23 7.26 12.63 -3.77
C VAL A 23 5.87 12.07 -3.47
N TYR A 24 5.58 10.84 -3.91
CA TYR A 24 4.30 10.20 -3.63
C TYR A 24 4.10 9.92 -2.13
N ALA A 25 5.15 9.48 -1.43
CA ALA A 25 5.11 9.24 0.01
C ALA A 25 4.85 10.54 0.79
N VAL A 26 5.55 11.62 0.46
CA VAL A 26 5.35 12.93 1.09
C VAL A 26 3.95 13.48 0.79
N ALA A 27 3.50 13.40 -0.46
CA ALA A 27 2.16 13.83 -0.86
C ALA A 27 1.06 13.03 -0.15
N SER A 28 1.27 11.73 0.08
CA SER A 28 0.33 10.86 0.81
C SER A 28 0.32 11.12 2.32
N ALA A 29 1.45 11.54 2.90
CA ALA A 29 1.55 11.88 4.32
C ALA A 29 1.01 13.29 4.63
N ALA A 30 1.09 14.22 3.69
CA ALA A 30 0.71 15.62 3.88
C ALA A 30 -0.73 15.83 4.39
N PRO A 31 -1.78 15.14 3.87
CA PRO A 31 -3.14 15.26 4.39
C PRO A 31 -3.23 14.89 5.87
N ILE A 32 -2.56 13.82 6.31
CA ILE A 32 -2.58 13.38 7.71
C ILE A 32 -1.93 14.44 8.61
N LEU A 33 -0.82 15.03 8.16
CA LEU A 33 -0.14 16.11 8.90
C LEU A 33 -1.02 17.37 8.99
N ILE A 34 -1.68 17.76 7.90
CA ILE A 34 -2.62 18.89 7.89
C ILE A 34 -3.78 18.61 8.83
N PHE A 35 -4.37 17.42 8.78
CA PHE A 35 -5.45 17.02 9.68
C PHE A 35 -4.98 17.00 11.13
N ALA A 36 -3.78 16.51 11.46
CA ALA A 36 -3.25 16.52 12.82
C ALA A 36 -3.18 17.94 13.41
N TRP A 37 -2.85 18.94 12.59
CA TRP A 37 -2.88 20.35 13.01
C TRP A 37 -4.30 20.94 13.06
N LEU A 38 -5.20 20.52 12.16
CA LEU A 38 -6.56 21.05 12.06
C LEU A 38 -7.53 20.44 13.10
N THR A 39 -7.32 19.18 13.51
CA THR A 39 -8.13 18.46 14.52
C THR A 39 -8.29 19.23 15.84
N PRO A 40 -7.24 19.80 16.47
CA PRO A 40 -7.41 20.57 17.71
C PRO A 40 -8.23 21.85 17.50
N ILE A 41 -8.15 22.50 16.33
CA ILE A 41 -8.94 23.69 16.00
C ILE A 41 -10.42 23.32 15.86
N ILE A 42 -10.72 22.19 15.20
CA ILE A 42 -12.09 21.69 15.02
C ILE A 42 -12.68 21.28 16.38
N ARG A 43 -11.93 20.55 17.22
CA ARG A 43 -12.38 20.15 18.56
C ARG A 43 -12.70 21.32 19.49
N ARG A 44 -11.99 22.45 19.36
CA ARG A 44 -12.29 23.67 20.13
C ARG A 44 -13.60 24.34 19.70
N LYS A 45 -13.99 24.23 18.43
CA LYS A 45 -15.20 24.88 17.89
C LYS A 45 -16.46 24.03 17.99
N CYS A 46 -16.33 22.70 17.96
CA CYS A 46 -17.43 21.76 18.17
C CYS A 46 -16.98 20.66 19.14
N PRO A 47 -17.07 20.88 20.47
CA PRO A 47 -16.72 19.85 21.46
C PRO A 47 -17.63 18.61 21.38
N GLU A 48 -18.87 18.78 20.89
CA GLU A 48 -19.88 17.73 20.70
C GLU A 48 -19.83 17.05 19.31
N GLY A 49 -19.17 17.67 18.32
CA GLY A 49 -19.17 17.20 16.93
C GLY A 49 -18.07 16.16 16.68
N PHE A 50 -18.40 14.87 16.84
CA PHE A 50 -17.42 13.78 16.73
C PHE A 50 -17.05 13.41 15.27
N VAL A 51 -17.90 13.76 14.29
CA VAL A 51 -17.75 13.38 12.88
C VAL A 51 -17.76 14.62 11.99
N LEU A 52 -16.93 14.65 10.94
CA LEU A 52 -16.85 15.77 9.98
C LEU A 52 -18.22 16.13 9.40
N THR A 53 -19.07 15.13 9.14
CA THR A 53 -20.44 15.31 8.65
C THR A 53 -21.35 16.01 9.66
N GLU A 54 -21.19 15.74 10.97
CA GLU A 54 -21.95 16.42 12.03
C GLU A 54 -21.49 17.87 12.20
N TRP A 55 -20.18 18.13 12.08
CA TRP A 55 -19.66 19.50 12.03
C TRP A 55 -20.20 20.25 10.80
N THR A 56 -20.20 19.63 9.62
CA THR A 56 -20.76 20.23 8.40
C THR A 56 -22.26 20.47 8.54
N ARG A 57 -22.99 19.58 9.20
CA ARG A 57 -24.42 19.75 9.49
C ARG A 57 -24.68 20.96 10.38
N GLN A 58 -23.92 21.12 11.46
CA GLN A 58 -24.04 22.26 12.37
C GLN A 58 -23.66 23.58 11.71
N ARG A 59 -22.67 23.57 10.80
CA ARG A 59 -22.13 24.79 10.18
C ARG A 59 -22.83 25.23 8.88
N TYR A 60 -23.29 24.27 8.06
CA TYR A 60 -23.81 24.49 6.70
C TYR A 60 -25.21 23.90 6.47
N GLY A 61 -25.76 23.18 7.45
CA GLY A 61 -27.10 22.60 7.38
C GLY A 61 -27.15 21.16 6.85
N LEU A 62 -28.36 20.59 6.88
CA LEU A 62 -28.60 19.18 6.59
C LEU A 62 -28.26 18.77 5.14
N ILE A 63 -28.62 19.61 4.17
CA ILE A 63 -28.43 19.31 2.73
C ILE A 63 -26.94 19.14 2.41
N THR A 64 -26.10 20.07 2.88
CA THR A 64 -24.65 20.00 2.66
C THR A 64 -24.02 18.81 3.39
N ALA A 65 -24.52 18.45 4.58
CA ALA A 65 -24.06 17.28 5.31
C ALA A 65 -24.43 15.97 4.58
N LEU A 66 -25.64 15.86 4.02
CA LEU A 66 -26.04 14.71 3.22
C LEU A 66 -25.23 14.60 1.93
N TYR A 67 -24.98 15.72 1.25
CA TYR A 67 -24.14 15.76 0.07
C TYR A 67 -22.70 15.30 0.37
N LEU A 68 -22.09 15.83 1.44
CA LEU A 68 -20.75 15.42 1.89
C LEU A 68 -20.72 13.94 2.29
N SER A 69 -21.75 13.45 2.98
CA SER A 69 -21.86 12.04 3.37
C SER A 69 -21.94 11.14 2.15
N ALA A 70 -22.75 11.52 1.15
CA ALA A 70 -22.88 10.77 -0.10
C ALA A 70 -21.57 10.70 -0.88
N LEU A 71 -20.84 11.83 -1.00
CA LEU A 71 -19.52 11.83 -1.62
C LEU A 71 -18.52 10.98 -0.85
N THR A 72 -18.52 11.06 0.47
CA THR A 72 -17.62 10.25 1.33
C THR A 72 -17.90 8.76 1.15
N LEU A 73 -19.17 8.36 1.14
CA LEU A 73 -19.58 6.97 0.89
C LEU A 73 -19.16 6.50 -0.51
N LEU A 74 -19.35 7.34 -1.52
CA LEU A 74 -18.91 7.04 -2.88
C LEU A 74 -17.38 6.86 -2.96
N THR A 75 -16.62 7.74 -2.32
CA THR A 75 -15.15 7.63 -2.27
C THR A 75 -14.72 6.33 -1.56
N LEU A 76 -15.33 6.00 -0.43
CA LEU A 76 -15.03 4.75 0.30
C LEU A 76 -15.40 3.51 -0.53
N PHE A 77 -16.50 3.55 -1.26
CA PHE A 77 -16.91 2.46 -2.16
C PHE A 77 -15.91 2.27 -3.31
N LEU A 78 -15.53 3.35 -4.00
CA LEU A 78 -14.52 3.28 -5.06
C LEU A 78 -13.17 2.79 -4.54
N TYR A 79 -12.79 3.22 -3.33
CA TYR A 79 -11.59 2.75 -2.67
C TYR A 79 -11.65 1.24 -2.40
N MET A 80 -12.76 0.74 -1.85
CA MET A 80 -12.97 -0.69 -1.62
C MET A 80 -12.86 -1.52 -2.90
N VAL A 81 -13.48 -1.06 -4.00
CA VAL A 81 -13.39 -1.73 -5.31
C VAL A 81 -11.96 -1.75 -5.83
N ALA A 82 -11.23 -0.64 -5.70
CA ALA A 82 -9.82 -0.57 -6.12
C ALA A 82 -8.95 -1.55 -5.33
N GLU A 83 -9.16 -1.67 -4.02
CA GLU A 83 -8.43 -2.60 -3.16
C GLU A 83 -8.71 -4.07 -3.52
N LEU A 84 -9.98 -4.46 -3.66
CA LEU A 84 -10.33 -5.83 -4.08
C LEU A 84 -9.77 -6.17 -5.48
N SER A 85 -9.76 -5.20 -6.40
CA SER A 85 -9.15 -5.38 -7.72
C SER A 85 -7.64 -5.60 -7.65
N ALA A 86 -6.95 -4.84 -6.80
CA ALA A 86 -5.51 -4.99 -6.60
C ALA A 86 -5.18 -6.40 -6.08
N ILE A 87 -5.95 -6.93 -5.12
CA ILE A 87 -5.74 -8.29 -4.59
C ILE A 87 -5.94 -9.35 -5.66
N GLY A 88 -6.99 -9.22 -6.49
CA GLY A 88 -7.20 -10.12 -7.62
C GLY A 88 -6.01 -10.15 -8.60
N GLN A 89 -5.37 -8.99 -8.82
CA GLN A 89 -4.16 -8.89 -9.63
C GLN A 89 -2.96 -9.56 -8.94
N VAL A 90 -2.78 -9.43 -7.61
CA VAL A 90 -1.70 -10.12 -6.87
C VAL A 90 -1.82 -11.63 -7.05
N VAL A 91 -3.01 -12.16 -6.76
CA VAL A 91 -3.25 -13.60 -6.75
C VAL A 91 -2.97 -14.17 -8.13
N THR A 92 -3.46 -13.49 -9.17
CA THR A 92 -3.22 -13.90 -10.56
C THR A 92 -1.73 -13.84 -10.92
N ALA A 93 -1.02 -12.79 -10.50
CA ALA A 93 0.41 -12.64 -10.77
C ALA A 93 1.29 -13.67 -10.04
N LEU A 94 0.95 -14.05 -8.80
CA LEU A 94 1.74 -14.98 -8.00
C LEU A 94 1.42 -16.46 -8.27
N THR A 95 0.17 -16.80 -8.56
CA THR A 95 -0.28 -18.20 -8.68
C THR A 95 -0.58 -18.63 -10.11
N GLY A 96 -0.74 -17.68 -11.04
CA GLY A 96 -1.20 -17.96 -12.42
C GLY A 96 -2.67 -18.38 -12.52
N LEU A 97 -3.40 -18.47 -11.40
CA LEU A 97 -4.82 -18.81 -11.36
C LEU A 97 -5.69 -17.57 -11.55
N ASN A 98 -6.95 -17.77 -11.94
CA ASN A 98 -7.92 -16.68 -11.98
C ASN A 98 -8.16 -16.15 -10.55
N GLY A 99 -7.85 -14.87 -10.29
CA GLY A 99 -7.99 -14.25 -8.97
C GLY A 99 -9.44 -13.99 -8.52
N LEU A 100 -10.42 -14.09 -9.43
CA LEU A 100 -11.82 -13.72 -9.17
C LEU A 100 -12.49 -14.56 -8.06
N PRO A 101 -12.33 -15.90 -7.99
CA PRO A 101 -12.84 -16.71 -6.87
C PRO A 101 -12.20 -16.33 -5.53
N VAL A 102 -10.91 -15.99 -5.52
CA VAL A 102 -10.20 -15.63 -4.28
C VAL A 102 -10.72 -14.30 -3.73
N VAL A 103 -10.92 -13.30 -4.58
CA VAL A 103 -11.51 -12.00 -4.20
C VAL A 103 -12.93 -12.17 -3.64
N ILE A 104 -13.74 -13.04 -4.22
CA ILE A 104 -15.11 -13.31 -3.71
C ILE A 104 -15.05 -13.94 -2.33
N VAL A 105 -14.21 -14.97 -2.13
CA VAL A 105 -14.07 -15.64 -0.84
C VAL A 105 -13.58 -14.64 0.22
N GLU A 106 -12.57 -13.84 -0.12
CA GLU A 106 -12.07 -12.79 0.77
C GLU A 106 -13.16 -11.79 1.16
N ALA A 107 -13.90 -11.24 0.19
CA ALA A 107 -14.97 -10.28 0.44
C ALA A 107 -16.09 -10.84 1.34
N VAL A 108 -16.44 -12.12 1.15
CA VAL A 108 -17.45 -12.80 1.98
C VAL A 108 -16.93 -13.00 3.40
N VAL A 109 -15.71 -13.53 3.56
CA VAL A 109 -15.12 -13.79 4.89
C VAL A 109 -14.95 -12.48 5.66
N THR A 110 -14.43 -11.43 5.02
CA THR A 110 -14.28 -10.08 5.59
C THR A 110 -15.60 -9.47 6.02
N THR A 111 -16.64 -9.61 5.19
CA THR A 111 -17.99 -9.15 5.55
C THR A 111 -18.56 -9.91 6.76
N ILE A 112 -18.39 -11.23 6.81
CA ILE A 112 -18.89 -12.06 7.91
C ILE A 112 -18.22 -11.70 9.23
N TYR A 113 -16.88 -11.69 9.30
CA TYR A 113 -16.23 -11.42 10.58
C TYR A 113 -16.41 -9.95 11.03
N THR A 114 -16.53 -9.01 10.08
CA THR A 114 -16.77 -7.60 10.41
C THR A 114 -18.20 -7.38 10.91
N SER A 115 -19.18 -8.02 10.28
CA SER A 115 -20.59 -7.91 10.70
C SER A 115 -20.85 -8.57 12.06
N LEU A 116 -20.17 -9.68 12.37
CA LEU A 116 -20.29 -10.36 13.67
C LEU A 116 -19.47 -9.68 14.79
N GLY A 117 -18.31 -9.12 14.46
CA GLY A 117 -17.37 -8.56 15.43
C GLY A 117 -17.54 -7.08 15.75
N GLY A 118 -18.19 -6.34 14.86
CA GLY A 118 -18.26 -4.89 14.91
C GLY A 118 -16.88 -4.22 14.88
N PHE A 119 -16.83 -2.97 15.34
CA PHE A 119 -15.63 -2.11 15.27
C PHE A 119 -14.42 -2.67 16.03
N LYS A 120 -14.64 -3.44 17.10
CA LYS A 120 -13.54 -3.98 17.93
C LYS A 120 -12.70 -5.01 17.20
N ILE A 121 -13.33 -5.92 16.45
CA ILE A 121 -12.60 -6.92 15.67
C ILE A 121 -11.84 -6.25 14.53
N SER A 122 -12.46 -5.28 13.85
CA SER A 122 -11.78 -4.49 12.80
C SER A 122 -10.51 -3.82 13.33
N PHE A 123 -10.53 -3.26 14.53
CA PHE A 123 -9.36 -2.61 15.11
C PHE A 123 -8.22 -3.61 15.40
N ILE A 124 -8.54 -4.82 15.86
CA ILE A 124 -7.55 -5.87 16.11
C ILE A 124 -6.94 -6.34 14.79
N THR A 125 -7.77 -6.59 13.77
CA THR A 125 -7.29 -7.01 12.45
C THR A 125 -6.42 -5.94 11.79
N ASP A 126 -6.78 -4.66 11.92
CA ASP A 126 -5.98 -3.54 11.39
C ASP A 126 -4.60 -3.47 12.04
N ASN A 127 -4.51 -3.71 13.36
CA ASN A 127 -3.24 -3.70 14.07
C ASN A 127 -2.34 -4.88 13.64
N ILE A 128 -2.94 -6.07 13.44
CA ILE A 128 -2.22 -7.25 12.95
C ILE A 128 -1.73 -7.01 11.51
N GLN A 129 -2.60 -6.51 10.62
CA GLN A 129 -2.23 -6.18 9.23
C GLN A 129 -1.12 -5.13 9.18
N GLY A 130 -1.20 -4.10 10.03
CA GLY A 130 -0.15 -3.09 10.15
C GLY A 130 1.20 -3.68 10.56
N ALA A 131 1.21 -4.55 11.57
CA ALA A 131 2.42 -5.24 12.01
C ALA A 131 3.02 -6.14 10.92
N LEU A 132 2.18 -6.87 10.17
CA LEU A 132 2.61 -7.70 9.05
C LEU A 132 3.27 -6.87 7.93
N ILE A 133 2.68 -5.73 7.58
CA ILE A 133 3.25 -4.83 6.55
C ILE A 133 4.61 -4.29 7.00
N VAL A 134 4.75 -3.88 8.26
CA VAL A 134 6.05 -3.43 8.80
C VAL A 134 7.09 -4.54 8.72
N GLY A 135 6.73 -5.77 9.09
CA GLY A 135 7.60 -6.94 8.96
C GLY A 135 8.04 -7.18 7.50
N LEU A 136 7.11 -7.10 6.55
CA LEU A 136 7.41 -7.23 5.12
C LEU A 136 8.36 -6.14 4.62
N ILE A 137 8.19 -4.89 5.06
CA ILE A 137 9.09 -3.79 4.70
C ILE A 137 10.51 -4.04 5.23
N ILE A 138 10.65 -4.54 6.48
CA ILE A 138 11.96 -4.86 7.06
C ILE A 138 12.65 -5.99 6.26
N ILE A 139 11.91 -7.06 5.95
CA ILE A 139 12.45 -8.17 5.14
C ILE A 139 12.87 -7.67 3.75
N ALA A 140 12.05 -6.84 3.11
CA ALA A 140 12.38 -6.25 1.81
C ALA A 140 13.64 -5.38 1.89
N ALA A 141 13.78 -4.56 2.93
CA ALA A 141 14.97 -3.72 3.15
C ALA A 141 16.24 -4.55 3.36
N ILE A 142 16.17 -5.63 4.15
CA ILE A 142 17.30 -6.55 4.36
C ILE A 142 17.69 -7.24 3.06
N THR A 143 16.71 -7.78 2.33
CA THR A 143 16.96 -8.51 1.08
C THR A 143 17.61 -7.59 0.03
N LEU A 144 17.12 -6.37 -0.12
CA LEU A 144 17.71 -5.38 -1.02
C LEU A 144 19.13 -4.98 -0.59
N GLY A 145 19.35 -4.72 0.71
CA GLY A 145 20.68 -4.39 1.23
C GLY A 145 21.69 -5.53 1.04
N SER A 146 21.26 -6.79 1.18
CA SER A 146 22.10 -7.95 0.89
C SER A 146 22.38 -8.16 -0.60
N ALA A 147 21.41 -7.85 -1.47
CA ALA A 147 21.57 -7.95 -2.91
C ALA A 147 22.55 -6.91 -3.47
N GLU A 148 22.65 -5.72 -2.85
CA GLU A 148 23.69 -4.73 -3.16
C GLU A 148 25.09 -5.13 -2.66
N THR A 149 25.22 -6.19 -1.85
CA THR A 149 26.52 -6.70 -1.40
C THR A 149 27.14 -7.71 -2.37
N GLU A 150 26.36 -8.28 -3.30
CA GLU A 150 26.81 -9.20 -4.36
C GLU A 150 27.31 -8.60 -5.70
N PRO A 151 27.05 -7.34 -6.11
CA PRO A 151 27.57 -6.78 -7.37
C PRO A 151 29.11 -6.67 -7.35
N SER A 152 29.70 -6.48 -6.17
CA SER A 152 31.15 -6.46 -5.96
C SER A 152 31.79 -7.84 -6.11
N ARG A 153 31.04 -8.93 -5.91
CA ARG A 153 31.52 -10.30 -6.18
C ARG A 153 31.50 -10.62 -7.68
N MET A 154 30.54 -10.08 -8.43
CA MET A 154 30.49 -10.23 -9.90
C MET A 154 31.59 -9.42 -10.61
N ALA A 155 31.90 -8.21 -10.13
CA ALA A 155 33.01 -7.40 -10.67
C ALA A 155 34.40 -8.04 -10.40
N THR A 156 34.56 -8.74 -9.27
CA THR A 156 35.81 -9.44 -8.92
C THR A 156 36.04 -10.70 -9.79
N HIS A 157 34.96 -11.34 -10.26
CA HIS A 157 35.07 -12.48 -11.19
C HIS A 157 35.36 -12.09 -12.65
N LEU A 158 35.20 -10.83 -13.03
CA LEU A 158 35.62 -10.30 -14.34
C LEU A 158 37.06 -9.76 -14.36
N HIS A 159 37.70 -9.59 -13.19
CA HIS A 159 39.08 -9.10 -13.08
C HIS A 159 40.12 -10.20 -12.75
N SER A 160 39.71 -11.47 -12.75
CA SER A 160 40.64 -12.60 -12.79
C SER A 160 40.87 -12.96 -14.25
N PRO A 161 42.06 -12.70 -14.84
CA PRO A 161 42.37 -13.20 -16.16
C PRO A 161 42.48 -14.72 -16.03
N ARG A 162 41.38 -15.43 -16.34
CA ARG A 162 41.45 -16.86 -16.63
C ARG A 162 42.40 -17.00 -17.80
N GLY A 163 43.60 -17.50 -17.51
CA GLY A 163 44.53 -17.98 -18.51
C GLY A 163 43.80 -18.97 -19.41
N TYR A 164 43.68 -18.61 -20.68
CA TYR A 164 43.28 -19.53 -21.73
C TYR A 164 44.36 -20.61 -21.81
N PRO A 165 44.06 -21.90 -21.56
CA PRO A 165 44.99 -22.94 -21.95
C PRO A 165 45.02 -23.00 -23.47
N HIS A 166 46.20 -22.72 -24.02
CA HIS A 166 46.62 -23.07 -25.36
C HIS A 166 46.14 -24.47 -25.77
N GLN A 167 45.14 -24.56 -26.66
CA GLN A 167 44.92 -25.65 -27.62
C GLN A 167 43.95 -25.10 -28.70
N LEU A 168 44.11 -25.25 -30.00
CA LEU A 168 45.18 -25.75 -30.85
C LEU A 168 44.73 -25.29 -32.24
N PHE A 169 45.41 -24.29 -32.81
CA PHE A 169 45.43 -24.11 -34.25
C PHE A 169 45.98 -25.41 -34.87
N LEU A 170 45.33 -25.98 -35.88
CA LEU A 170 46.06 -26.63 -36.96
C LEU A 170 45.30 -26.47 -38.28
N PRO A 171 46.04 -26.34 -39.40
CA PRO A 171 45.57 -25.81 -40.68
C PRO A 171 45.26 -26.91 -41.70
N LEU A 172 44.75 -26.42 -42.84
CA LEU A 172 44.36 -27.07 -44.11
C LEU A 172 42.91 -27.53 -44.18
#